data_AF-A0A1Y1YS41-F1
#
_entry.id   AF-A0A1Y1YS41-F1
#
_cell.length_a   1.000
_cell.length_b   1.000
_cell.length_c   1.000
_cell.angle_alpha   90.00
_cell.angle_beta   90.00
_cell.angle_gamma   90.00
#
_symmetry.space_group_name_H-M   'P 1'
#
loop_
_entity.id
_entity.type
_entity.pdbx_description
1 polymer ?
#
loop_
_entity_poly.entity_id
_entity_poly.type
_entity_poly.pdbx_seq_one_letter_code
_entity_poly.pdbx_strand_id
1 'polypeptide(L)'
;MTRIENHSPREADRERELSSVAVDVLEQSKTLLTSLPDGLSFVKESVYVPKSNIAKHVRHIIDHYRLLFASRLETSHTENVAWVVDYDSRERNIAMETNKDVAIQEIERIQAIILNANIPLSTPVQLRALVSCASEEESEFESNYGRELWFCVHHTIHHHALIKAICIEHGIGIPDSFGLAPSTQKYYQKP
;
A
#
# COMPACT_ATOMS: atom_id res chain seq x y z
N MET A 1 -1.94 34.64 -8.01
CA MET A 1 -3.11 34.49 -7.12
C MET A 1 -3.38 33.01 -6.96
N THR A 2 -2.75 32.38 -5.97
CA THR A 2 -2.93 30.95 -5.69
C THR A 2 -4.32 30.78 -5.11
N ARG A 3 -5.20 30.11 -5.86
CA ARG A 3 -6.55 29.77 -5.41
C ARG A 3 -6.37 28.78 -4.26
N ILE A 4 -6.57 29.22 -3.02
CA ILE A 4 -6.74 28.30 -1.91
C ILE A 4 -8.04 27.56 -2.23
N GLU A 5 -7.94 26.34 -2.73
CA GLU A 5 -9.09 25.47 -2.92
C GLU A 5 -9.65 25.16 -1.54
N ASN A 6 -10.64 25.94 -1.12
CA ASN A 6 -11.40 25.68 0.09
C ASN A 6 -12.21 24.40 -0.14
N HIS A 7 -11.72 23.29 0.41
CA HIS A 7 -12.41 22.01 0.38
C HIS A 7 -13.72 22.14 1.13
N SER A 8 -14.79 21.54 0.60
CA SER A 8 -16.03 21.41 1.36
C SER A 8 -15.75 20.59 2.63
N PRO A 9 -16.39 20.87 3.78
CA PRO A 9 -16.21 20.07 5.00
C PRO A 9 -16.38 18.56 4.77
N ARG A 10 -17.28 18.17 3.87
CA ARG A 10 -17.53 16.76 3.48
C ARG A 10 -16.40 16.13 2.67
N GLU A 11 -15.66 16.91 1.89
CA GLU A 11 -14.52 16.41 1.10
C GLU A 11 -13.33 16.19 2.01
N ALA A 12 -13.06 17.15 2.90
CA ALA A 12 -12.03 17.02 3.93
C ALA A 12 -12.30 15.84 4.89
N ASP A 13 -13.57 15.53 5.17
CA ASP A 13 -13.93 14.33 5.94
C ASP A 13 -13.59 13.03 5.19
N ARG A 14 -13.88 12.96 3.88
CA ARG A 14 -13.57 11.79 3.05
C ARG A 14 -12.06 11.59 2.87
N GLU A 15 -11.32 12.67 2.75
CA GLU A 15 -9.84 12.66 2.72
C GLU A 15 -9.28 12.05 3.99
N ARG A 16 -9.72 12.55 5.15
CA ARG A 16 -9.32 12.00 6.45
C ARG A 16 -9.70 10.54 6.60
N GLU A 17 -10.89 10.15 6.16
CA GLU A 17 -11.36 8.77 6.23
C GLU A 17 -10.48 7.83 5.40
N LEU A 18 -10.19 8.17 4.13
CA LEU A 18 -9.35 7.33 3.27
C LEU A 18 -7.91 7.24 3.80
N SER A 19 -7.34 8.37 4.25
CA SER A 19 -6.00 8.39 4.87
C SER A 19 -5.94 7.55 6.14
N SER A 20 -6.97 7.62 6.99
CA SER A 20 -7.07 6.78 8.20
C SER A 20 -7.09 5.30 7.83
N VAL A 21 -7.94 4.91 6.87
CA VAL A 21 -8.02 3.51 6.43
C VAL A 21 -6.69 3.02 5.86
N ALA A 22 -5.98 3.86 5.10
CA ALA A 22 -4.66 3.52 4.57
C ALA A 22 -3.62 3.30 5.68
N VAL A 23 -3.64 4.14 6.71
CA VAL A 23 -2.77 3.98 7.89
C VAL A 23 -3.12 2.72 8.67
N ASP A 24 -4.41 2.40 8.83
CA ASP A 24 -4.90 1.24 9.58
C ASP A 24 -4.52 -0.09 8.93
N VAL A 25 -4.60 -0.20 7.59
CA VAL A 25 -4.16 -1.43 6.90
C VAL A 25 -2.64 -1.57 6.93
N LEU A 26 -1.89 -0.47 6.90
CA LEU A 26 -0.44 -0.51 7.12
C LEU A 26 -0.09 -0.90 8.57
N GLU A 27 -0.87 -0.44 9.54
CA GLU A 27 -0.70 -0.80 10.95
C GLU A 27 -0.94 -2.29 11.20
N GLN A 28 -1.90 -2.91 10.49
CA GLN A 28 -2.09 -4.35 10.52
C GLN A 28 -0.82 -5.09 10.05
N SER A 29 -0.20 -4.64 8.95
CA SER A 29 1.08 -5.21 8.49
C SER A 29 2.15 -5.08 9.58
N LYS A 30 2.30 -3.88 10.17
CA LYS A 30 3.28 -3.62 11.22
C LYS A 30 3.07 -4.54 12.42
N THR A 31 1.84 -4.62 12.91
CA THR A 31 1.45 -5.46 14.05
C THR A 31 1.80 -6.93 13.81
N LEU A 32 1.51 -7.45 12.61
CA LEU A 32 1.89 -8.81 12.24
C LEU A 32 3.40 -9.01 12.31
N LEU A 33 4.18 -8.11 11.69
CA LEU A 33 5.65 -8.22 11.66
C LEU A 33 6.26 -8.18 13.06
N THR A 34 5.71 -7.34 13.95
CA THR A 34 6.10 -7.28 15.35
C THR A 34 5.76 -8.58 16.08
N SER A 35 4.62 -9.21 15.78
CA SER A 35 4.20 -10.47 16.42
C SER A 35 4.88 -11.73 15.86
N LEU A 36 5.62 -11.64 14.75
CA LEU A 36 6.36 -12.79 14.22
C LEU A 36 7.41 -13.26 15.24
N PRO A 37 7.50 -14.57 15.50
CA PRO A 37 8.36 -15.11 16.56
C PRO A 37 9.85 -14.91 16.27
N ASP A 38 10.24 -14.90 15.00
CA ASP A 38 11.61 -14.69 14.54
C ASP A 38 11.65 -14.17 13.09
N GLY A 39 12.85 -13.81 12.63
CA GLY A 39 13.09 -13.43 11.24
C GLY A 39 12.96 -14.59 10.25
N LEU A 40 13.08 -15.85 10.70
CA LEU A 40 12.93 -17.01 9.81
C LEU A 40 11.49 -17.16 9.34
N SER A 41 10.52 -16.92 10.22
CA SER A 41 9.09 -16.94 9.93
C SER A 41 8.69 -15.90 8.90
N PHE A 42 9.41 -14.78 8.82
CA PHE A 42 9.19 -13.72 7.84
C PHE A 42 9.54 -14.15 6.41
N VAL A 43 10.62 -14.92 6.25
CA VAL A 43 11.16 -15.33 4.94
C VAL A 43 10.84 -16.78 4.56
N LYS A 44 10.17 -17.53 5.44
CA LYS A 44 9.81 -18.93 5.21
C LYS A 44 8.86 -19.04 4.02
N GLU A 45 9.24 -19.85 3.03
CA GLU A 45 8.43 -20.10 1.84
C GLU A 45 7.21 -20.95 2.17
N SER A 46 6.09 -20.59 1.57
CA SER A 46 4.87 -21.36 1.55
C SER A 46 5.00 -22.59 0.65
N VAL A 47 4.49 -23.71 1.13
CA VAL A 47 4.32 -24.95 0.38
C VAL A 47 3.10 -24.88 -0.53
N TYR A 48 2.06 -24.13 -0.13
CA TYR A 48 0.79 -24.06 -0.86
C TYR A 48 0.70 -22.87 -1.83
N VAL A 49 1.47 -21.81 -1.62
CA VAL A 49 1.55 -20.63 -2.49
C VAL A 49 2.94 -20.59 -3.13
N PRO A 50 3.09 -21.07 -4.38
CA PRO A 50 4.40 -21.23 -5.00
C PRO A 50 5.22 -19.93 -5.02
N LYS A 51 6.49 -20.04 -4.62
CA LYS A 51 7.47 -18.94 -4.59
C LYS A 51 7.02 -17.74 -3.75
N SER A 52 6.17 -17.94 -2.75
CA SER A 52 5.67 -16.87 -1.88
C SER A 52 6.05 -17.05 -0.42
N ASN A 53 6.24 -15.93 0.26
CA ASN A 53 6.47 -15.83 1.70
C ASN A 53 5.91 -14.48 2.21
N ILE A 54 5.90 -14.29 3.53
CA ILE A 54 5.37 -13.06 4.14
C ILE A 54 6.17 -11.84 3.67
N ALA A 55 7.50 -11.92 3.66
CA ALA A 55 8.39 -10.83 3.26
C ALA A 55 8.13 -10.32 1.84
N LYS A 56 7.93 -11.21 0.86
CA LYS A 56 7.63 -10.87 -0.53
C LYS A 56 6.33 -10.08 -0.65
N HIS A 57 5.28 -10.52 0.06
CA HIS A 57 4.00 -9.81 0.05
C HIS A 57 4.07 -8.46 0.75
N VAL A 58 4.74 -8.38 1.91
CA VAL A 58 4.94 -7.11 2.64
C VAL A 58 5.75 -6.13 1.82
N ARG A 59 6.85 -6.57 1.21
CA ARG A 59 7.66 -5.76 0.29
C ARG A 59 6.80 -5.25 -0.88
N HIS A 60 5.95 -6.10 -1.44
CA HIS A 60 5.09 -5.70 -2.55
C HIS A 60 4.06 -4.65 -2.15
N ILE A 61 3.52 -4.73 -0.92
CA ILE A 61 2.65 -3.69 -0.33
C ILE A 61 3.43 -2.38 -0.21
N ILE A 62 4.61 -2.41 0.43
CA ILE A 62 5.44 -1.22 0.68
C ILE A 62 5.81 -0.52 -0.62
N ASP A 63 6.22 -1.28 -1.65
CA ASP A 63 6.58 -0.73 -2.96
C ASP A 63 5.45 0.09 -3.59
N HIS A 64 4.20 -0.36 -3.50
CA HIS A 64 3.07 0.38 -4.07
C HIS A 64 2.93 1.76 -3.44
N TYR A 65 2.98 1.85 -2.11
CA TYR A 65 2.93 3.15 -1.45
C TYR A 65 4.20 3.98 -1.75
N ARG A 66 5.39 3.37 -1.77
CA ARG A 66 6.64 4.07 -2.10
C ARG A 66 6.56 4.71 -3.49
N LEU A 67 6.12 3.96 -4.51
CA LEU A 67 6.04 4.42 -5.89
C LEU A 67 4.96 5.50 -6.08
N LEU A 68 3.83 5.39 -5.35
CA LEU A 68 2.81 6.43 -5.32
C LEU A 68 3.38 7.77 -4.83
N PHE A 69 4.18 7.77 -3.75
CA PHE A 69 4.68 9.01 -3.16
C PHE A 69 6.02 9.50 -3.73
N ALA A 70 6.90 8.62 -4.22
CA ALA A 70 8.20 9.00 -4.78
C ALA A 70 8.05 9.94 -5.98
N SER A 71 7.14 9.59 -6.89
CA SER A 71 6.78 10.40 -8.06
C SER A 71 6.26 11.80 -7.71
N ARG A 72 5.73 12.02 -6.51
CA ARG A 72 5.29 13.34 -6.05
C ARG A 72 6.43 14.18 -5.47
N LEU A 73 7.35 13.55 -4.72
CA LEU A 73 8.46 14.22 -4.06
C LEU A 73 9.54 14.69 -5.05
N GLU A 74 9.72 13.93 -6.14
CA GLU A 74 10.60 14.34 -7.25
C GLU A 74 10.03 15.54 -8.02
N THR A 75 8.70 15.61 -8.13
CA THR A 75 8.00 16.65 -8.91
C THR A 75 7.70 17.92 -8.12
N SER A 76 7.90 17.94 -6.80
CA SER A 76 7.64 19.12 -5.96
C SER A 76 8.68 20.24 -6.08
N HIS A 77 9.78 20.01 -6.80
CA HIS A 77 10.89 20.98 -6.94
C HIS A 77 10.78 21.87 -8.18
N THR A 78 9.79 21.65 -9.05
CA THR A 78 9.57 22.46 -10.26
C THR A 78 8.07 22.65 -10.48
N GLU A 79 7.61 23.90 -10.56
CA GLU A 79 6.20 24.21 -10.82
C GLU A 79 5.83 23.67 -12.22
N ASN A 80 4.85 22.77 -12.28
CA ASN A 80 4.25 22.12 -13.48
C ASN A 80 4.74 20.71 -13.90
N VAL A 81 5.34 19.90 -13.03
CA VAL A 81 5.58 18.48 -13.40
C VAL A 81 4.37 17.60 -13.05
N ALA A 82 3.91 16.83 -14.03
CA ALA A 82 2.81 15.88 -13.87
C ALA A 82 3.17 14.78 -12.86
N TRP A 83 2.23 14.41 -11.99
CA TRP A 83 2.39 13.29 -11.08
C TRP A 83 2.20 11.99 -11.86
N VAL A 84 3.31 11.34 -12.23
CA VAL A 84 3.31 10.09 -12.99
C VAL A 84 3.65 8.93 -12.06
N VAL A 85 2.77 7.94 -11.96
CA VAL A 85 2.97 6.73 -11.15
C VAL A 85 3.21 5.55 -12.07
N ASP A 86 4.22 4.75 -11.75
CA ASP A 86 4.52 3.47 -12.40
C ASP A 86 4.76 2.41 -11.31
N TYR A 87 3.80 1.51 -11.13
CA TYR A 87 3.89 0.43 -10.14
C TYR A 87 4.76 -0.76 -10.58
N ASP A 88 5.20 -0.79 -11.83
CA ASP A 88 6.08 -1.82 -12.38
C ASP A 88 7.57 -1.50 -12.18
N SER A 89 7.90 -0.20 -12.01
CA SER A 89 9.24 0.35 -11.72
C SER A 89 9.84 0.00 -10.34
N ARG A 90 9.63 -1.23 -9.89
CA ARG A 90 10.01 -1.72 -8.57
C ARG A 90 11.50 -2.09 -8.49
N GLU A 91 12.20 -1.55 -7.50
CA GLU A 91 13.55 -1.99 -7.12
C GLU A 91 13.58 -3.48 -6.74
N ARG A 92 14.70 -4.17 -6.95
CA ARG A 92 14.88 -5.59 -6.61
C ARG A 92 16.00 -5.74 -5.58
N ASN A 93 15.99 -6.83 -4.79
CA ASN A 93 17.03 -7.19 -3.83
C ASN A 93 17.25 -6.13 -2.72
N ILE A 94 16.15 -5.67 -2.14
CA ILE A 94 16.12 -4.64 -1.11
C ILE A 94 16.09 -5.27 0.28
N ALA A 95 16.77 -4.65 1.26
CA ALA A 95 16.95 -5.20 2.61
C ALA A 95 15.65 -5.58 3.34
N MET A 96 14.52 -4.95 2.96
CA MET A 96 13.19 -5.28 3.47
C MET A 96 12.70 -6.71 3.10
N GLU A 97 13.30 -7.37 2.12
CA GLU A 97 12.96 -8.76 1.74
C GLU A 97 13.50 -9.79 2.73
N THR A 98 14.45 -9.41 3.59
CA THR A 98 15.11 -10.31 4.55
C THR A 98 15.09 -9.80 5.98
N ASN A 99 14.80 -8.50 6.19
CA ASN A 99 14.77 -7.88 7.51
C ASN A 99 13.39 -7.25 7.81
N LYS A 100 12.66 -7.85 8.75
CA LYS A 100 11.33 -7.36 9.17
C LYS A 100 11.38 -5.98 9.83
N ASP A 101 12.47 -5.61 10.50
CA ASP A 101 12.60 -4.32 11.18
C ASP A 101 12.76 -3.18 10.16
N VAL A 102 13.44 -3.46 9.03
CA VAL A 102 13.51 -2.52 7.90
C VAL A 102 12.14 -2.33 7.26
N ALA A 103 11.38 -3.41 7.10
CA ALA A 103 10.00 -3.32 6.59
C ALA A 103 9.09 -2.52 7.52
N ILE A 104 9.21 -2.69 8.85
CA ILE A 104 8.49 -1.90 9.86
C ILE A 104 8.82 -0.41 9.73
N GLN A 105 10.10 -0.06 9.65
CA GLN A 105 10.53 1.34 9.51
C GLN A 105 9.98 2.00 8.24
N GLU A 106 9.97 1.28 7.12
CA GLU A 106 9.38 1.79 5.88
C GLU A 106 7.86 1.97 5.99
N ILE A 107 7.15 1.04 6.67
CA ILE A 107 5.72 1.19 6.95
C ILE A 107 5.46 2.46 7.77
N GLU A 108 6.22 2.68 8.85
CA GLU A 108 6.08 3.86 9.70
C GLU A 108 6.35 5.15 8.92
N ARG A 109 7.36 5.16 8.05
CA ARG A 109 7.66 6.29 7.16
C ARG A 109 6.50 6.58 6.21
N ILE A 110 5.90 5.55 5.61
CA ILE A 110 4.73 5.70 4.72
C ILE A 110 3.53 6.21 5.50
N GLN A 111 3.24 5.67 6.69
CA GLN A 111 2.16 6.14 7.56
C GLN A 111 2.34 7.63 7.88
N ALA A 112 3.56 8.07 8.21
CA ALA A 112 3.87 9.47 8.45
C ALA A 112 3.65 10.34 7.20
N ILE A 113 4.00 9.87 5.99
CA ILE A 113 3.72 10.58 4.74
C ILE A 113 2.22 10.75 4.54
N ILE A 114 1.42 9.68 4.70
CA ILE A 114 -0.03 9.73 4.52
C ILE A 114 -0.68 10.70 5.51
N LEU A 115 -0.28 10.65 6.79
CA LEU A 115 -0.86 11.51 7.84
C LEU A 115 -0.52 12.99 7.66
N ASN A 116 0.65 13.30 7.10
CA ASN A 116 1.09 14.67 6.85
C ASN A 116 0.76 15.17 5.44
N ALA A 117 0.25 14.30 4.55
CA ALA A 117 -0.12 14.68 3.20
C ALA A 117 -1.37 15.56 3.22
N ASN A 118 -1.23 16.79 2.70
CA ASN A 118 -2.36 17.67 2.40
C ASN A 118 -2.60 17.67 0.89
N ILE A 119 -3.07 16.54 0.36
CA ILE A 119 -3.25 16.29 -1.07
C ILE A 119 -4.75 16.08 -1.34
N PRO A 120 -5.39 16.93 -2.15
CA PRO A 120 -6.79 16.74 -2.55
C PRO A 120 -6.99 15.39 -3.23
N LEU A 121 -8.09 14.66 -2.93
CA LEU A 121 -8.34 13.36 -3.59
C LEU A 121 -8.46 13.47 -5.12
N SER A 122 -8.92 14.62 -5.60
CA SER A 122 -9.08 14.90 -7.04
C SER A 122 -7.77 15.25 -7.74
N THR A 123 -6.64 15.33 -7.03
CA THR A 123 -5.33 15.65 -7.63
C THR A 123 -5.03 14.68 -8.77
N PRO A 124 -4.86 15.16 -10.03
CA PRO A 124 -4.64 14.29 -11.17
C PRO A 124 -3.34 13.47 -11.04
N VAL A 125 -3.41 12.21 -11.47
CA VAL A 125 -2.29 11.27 -11.54
C VAL A 125 -2.31 10.61 -12.91
N GLN A 126 -1.15 10.52 -13.56
CA GLN A 126 -0.97 9.74 -14.77
C GLN A 126 -0.37 8.38 -14.40
N LEU A 127 -1.09 7.29 -14.63
CA LEU A 127 -0.58 5.94 -14.40
C LEU A 127 0.07 5.42 -15.67
N ARG A 128 1.25 4.82 -15.52
CA ARG A 128 1.95 4.02 -16.54
C ARG A 128 1.98 2.57 -16.09
N ALA A 129 1.70 1.66 -17.01
CA ALA A 129 1.76 0.23 -16.73
C ALA A 129 2.14 -0.56 -17.98
N LEU A 130 2.90 -1.62 -17.78
CA LEU A 130 3.16 -2.60 -18.82
C LEU A 130 2.01 -3.61 -18.86
N VAL A 131 1.08 -3.45 -19.81
CA VAL A 131 -0.13 -4.28 -19.88
C VAL A 131 0.06 -5.62 -20.61
N SER A 132 1.17 -5.78 -21.34
CA SER A 132 1.47 -6.98 -22.11
C SER A 132 2.96 -7.26 -22.13
N CYS A 133 3.35 -8.50 -21.81
CA CYS A 133 4.74 -8.95 -21.94
C CYS A 133 5.21 -9.07 -23.40
N ALA A 134 4.30 -8.98 -24.38
CA ALA A 134 4.61 -9.03 -25.81
C ALA A 134 4.89 -7.63 -26.41
N SER A 135 4.67 -6.57 -25.63
CA SER A 135 4.90 -5.18 -26.02
C SER A 135 6.01 -4.61 -25.15
N GLU A 136 6.87 -3.77 -25.72
CA GLU A 136 7.78 -2.91 -24.95
C GLU A 136 7.13 -1.55 -24.63
N GLU A 137 5.99 -1.24 -25.23
CA GLU A 137 5.27 0.01 -25.00
C GLU A 137 4.41 -0.05 -23.73
N GLU A 138 4.62 0.93 -22.86
CA GLU A 138 3.80 1.18 -21.67
C GLU A 138 2.46 1.82 -22.09
N SER A 139 1.38 1.41 -21.41
CA SER A 139 0.08 2.06 -21.55
C SER A 139 -0.09 3.16 -20.51
N GLU A 140 -0.71 4.26 -20.93
CA GLU A 140 -1.00 5.41 -20.10
C GLU A 140 -2.49 5.47 -19.72
N PHE A 141 -2.78 5.70 -18.43
CA PHE A 141 -4.14 5.81 -17.91
C PHE A 141 -4.31 7.06 -17.04
N GLU A 142 -5.39 7.79 -17.25
CA GLU A 142 -5.77 8.90 -16.38
C GLU A 142 -6.30 8.39 -15.03
N SER A 143 -5.86 9.04 -13.95
CA SER A 143 -6.29 8.74 -12.59
C SER A 143 -6.25 9.99 -11.69
N ASN A 144 -6.48 9.80 -10.40
CA ASN A 144 -6.30 10.79 -9.35
C ASN A 144 -5.77 10.15 -8.06
N TYR A 145 -5.29 11.00 -7.15
CA TYR A 145 -4.71 10.58 -5.88
C TYR A 145 -5.65 9.69 -5.05
N GLY A 146 -6.93 10.05 -4.94
CA GLY A 146 -7.89 9.27 -4.17
C GLY A 146 -8.08 7.86 -4.71
N ARG A 147 -8.14 7.70 -6.04
CA ARG A 147 -8.18 6.38 -6.68
C ARG A 147 -6.91 5.59 -6.42
N GLU A 148 -5.73 6.19 -6.58
CA GLU A 148 -4.46 5.47 -6.41
C GLU A 148 -4.21 5.08 -4.94
N LEU A 149 -4.51 5.96 -3.99
CA LEU A 149 -4.40 5.63 -2.57
C LEU A 149 -5.38 4.49 -2.20
N TRP A 150 -6.62 4.56 -2.69
CA TRP A 150 -7.58 3.46 -2.52
C TRP A 150 -7.11 2.16 -3.17
N PHE A 151 -6.48 2.22 -4.34
CA PHE A 151 -5.87 1.06 -4.97
C PHE A 151 -4.79 0.44 -4.08
N CYS A 152 -3.88 1.24 -3.50
CA CYS A 152 -2.90 0.74 -2.54
C CYS A 152 -3.56 0.08 -1.31
N VAL A 153 -4.63 0.66 -0.78
CA VAL A 153 -5.42 0.08 0.34
C VAL A 153 -6.01 -1.27 -0.05
N HIS A 154 -6.73 -1.33 -1.16
CA HIS A 154 -7.37 -2.55 -1.64
C HIS A 154 -6.34 -3.64 -1.93
N HIS A 155 -5.21 -3.26 -2.53
CA HIS A 155 -4.09 -4.16 -2.82
C HIS A 155 -3.42 -4.69 -1.54
N THR A 156 -3.32 -3.84 -0.50
CA THR A 156 -2.84 -4.25 0.82
C THR A 156 -3.74 -5.32 1.42
N ILE A 157 -5.05 -5.11 1.41
CA ILE A 157 -6.04 -6.06 1.91
C ILE A 157 -5.96 -7.39 1.13
N HIS A 158 -5.81 -7.33 -0.20
CA HIS A 158 -5.60 -8.52 -1.04
C HIS A 158 -4.36 -9.30 -0.59
N HIS A 159 -3.23 -8.63 -0.38
CA HIS A 159 -2.01 -9.29 0.07
C HIS A 159 -2.07 -9.77 1.52
N HIS A 160 -2.81 -9.10 2.40
CA HIS A 160 -3.10 -9.63 3.73
C HIS A 160 -3.84 -10.96 3.70
N ALA A 161 -4.76 -11.17 2.75
CA ALA A 161 -5.43 -12.46 2.62
C ALA A 161 -4.45 -13.59 2.26
N LEU A 162 -3.47 -13.33 1.38
CA LEU A 162 -2.41 -14.28 1.05
C LEU A 162 -1.46 -14.52 2.23
N ILE A 163 -1.03 -13.44 2.91
CA ILE A 163 -0.23 -13.53 4.13
C ILE A 163 -0.96 -14.34 5.20
N LYS A 164 -2.27 -14.14 5.37
CA LYS A 164 -3.12 -14.89 6.30
C LYS A 164 -3.09 -16.39 6.01
N ALA A 165 -3.18 -16.78 4.74
CA ALA A 165 -3.06 -18.19 4.34
C ALA A 165 -1.68 -18.77 4.71
N ILE A 166 -0.59 -18.03 4.49
CA ILE A 166 0.78 -18.44 4.83
C ILE A 166 0.97 -18.53 6.35
N CYS A 167 0.43 -17.58 7.11
CA CYS A 167 0.47 -17.63 8.57
C CYS A 167 -0.24 -18.88 9.11
N ILE A 168 -1.44 -19.19 8.60
CA ILE A 168 -2.18 -20.40 8.98
C ILE A 168 -1.37 -21.66 8.65
N GLU A 169 -0.79 -21.73 7.44
CA GLU A 169 0.08 -22.83 7.03
C GLU A 169 1.25 -23.04 8.01
N HIS A 170 1.86 -21.97 8.48
CA HIS A 170 3.02 -22.03 9.37
C HIS A 170 2.66 -22.08 10.85
N GLY A 171 1.37 -22.15 11.20
CA GLY A 171 0.92 -22.18 12.60
C GLY A 171 1.14 -20.85 13.35
N ILE A 172 1.24 -19.74 12.62
CA ILE A 172 1.40 -18.40 13.17
C ILE A 172 0.01 -17.84 13.51
N GLY A 173 -0.21 -17.54 14.79
CA GLY A 173 -1.46 -16.96 15.27
C GLY A 173 -1.68 -15.55 14.73
N ILE A 174 -2.86 -15.30 14.16
CA ILE A 174 -3.27 -14.01 13.60
C ILE A 174 -4.74 -13.74 13.92
N PRO A 175 -5.15 -12.47 14.10
CA PRO A 175 -6.54 -12.13 14.35
C PRO A 175 -7.47 -12.52 13.18
N ASP A 176 -8.70 -12.93 13.50
CA ASP A 176 -9.71 -13.26 12.47
C ASP A 176 -10.03 -12.06 11.57
N SER A 177 -9.92 -10.84 12.10
CA SER A 177 -10.15 -9.59 11.38
C SER A 177 -9.02 -9.19 10.42
N PHE A 178 -7.83 -9.80 10.51
CA PHE A 178 -6.68 -9.46 9.68
C PHE A 178 -6.96 -9.72 8.20
N GLY A 179 -6.73 -8.71 7.36
CA GLY A 179 -6.96 -8.78 5.92
C GLY A 179 -8.44 -8.80 5.50
N LEU A 180 -9.37 -8.43 6.39
CA LEU A 180 -10.77 -8.24 6.02
C LEU A 180 -11.03 -6.83 5.52
N ALA A 181 -11.66 -6.71 4.34
CA ALA A 181 -12.13 -5.43 3.83
C ALA A 181 -13.19 -4.81 4.76
N PRO A 182 -13.29 -3.46 4.86
CA PRO A 182 -14.31 -2.79 5.67
C PRO A 182 -15.75 -3.21 5.33
N SER A 183 -16.05 -3.46 4.05
CA SER A 183 -17.35 -3.96 3.61
C SER A 183 -17.68 -5.34 4.19
N THR A 184 -16.69 -6.22 4.24
CA THR A 184 -16.79 -7.57 4.83
C THR A 184 -16.97 -7.48 6.34
N GLN A 185 -16.22 -6.63 7.03
CA GLN A 185 -16.39 -6.41 8.47
C GLN A 185 -17.79 -5.87 8.79
N LYS A 186 -18.27 -4.90 8.01
CA LYS A 186 -19.62 -4.33 8.15
C LYS A 186 -20.72 -5.38 7.91
N TYR A 187 -20.50 -6.36 7.03
CA TYR A 187 -21.44 -7.46 6.82
C TYR A 187 -21.56 -8.35 8.07
N TYR A 188 -20.43 -8.72 8.68
CA TYR A 188 -20.40 -9.56 9.89
C TYR A 188 -20.82 -8.82 11.17
N GLN A 189 -20.84 -7.48 11.16
CA GLN A 189 -21.36 -6.65 12.25
C GLN A 189 -22.89 -6.44 12.19
N LYS A 190 -23.58 -6.95 11.15
CA LYS A 190 -25.05 -6.89 11.11
C LYS A 190 -25.62 -7.92 12.09
N PRO A 191 -26.59 -7.52 12.94
CA PRO A 191 -27.23 -8.41 13.93
C PRO A 191 -28.05 -9.52 13.26
#